data_AF-A0AA40YE78-F1
#
_entry.id   AF-A0AA40YE78-F1
#
_cell.length_a   1.000
_cell.length_b   1.000
_cell.length_c   1.000
_cell.angle_alpha   90.00
_cell.angle_beta   90.00
_cell.angle_gamma   90.00
#
_symmetry.space_group_name_H-M   'P 1'
#
loop_
_entity.id
_entity.type
_entity.pdbx_description
1 polymer ?
#
loop_
_entity_poly.entity_id
_entity_poly.type
_entity_poly.pdbx_seq_one_letter_code
_entity_poly.pdbx_strand_id
1 'polypeptide(L)'
;MTSSRSHAGAPRKPDLPPYQVVLAETDWGSLQTAFGSGEDLPKVLTQLLEPDPRVQITTLWELGELVGHQSTIYEATAPAVMYVAGILTHPAAMTRRPYRGVPIRATLLGWLASTLHDASDEIVARNEECCPGFLAPGTTVAAFRELRPMLYRAVAPFLRDRQEDVREAAVIAALLLVEHPALAGHRAHLVVHARRILDTSRYDPNRRVAWRALEAWGHNPPGPEPLSEEAEDRGPHSDGRGDLEPPF
;
A
#
# COMPACT_ATOMS: atom_id res chain seq x y z
N MET A 1 30.88 33.51 32.04
CA MET A 1 30.42 33.55 30.63
C MET A 1 31.02 32.37 29.90
N THR A 2 30.27 31.29 29.75
CA THR A 2 30.60 30.15 28.87
C THR A 2 29.28 29.67 28.28
N SER A 3 29.03 30.09 27.04
CA SER A 3 27.82 29.79 26.30
C SER A 3 27.77 28.31 25.94
N SER A 4 26.86 27.56 26.56
CA SER A 4 26.48 26.24 26.07
C SER A 4 25.71 26.41 24.77
N ARG A 5 26.28 25.89 23.67
CA ARG A 5 25.60 25.77 22.38
C ARG A 5 24.49 24.73 22.51
N SER A 6 23.24 25.18 22.46
CA SER A 6 22.08 24.32 22.28
C SER A 6 22.24 23.53 20.98
N HIS A 7 22.29 22.20 21.11
CA HIS A 7 22.11 21.29 19.99
C HIS A 7 20.69 21.51 19.45
N ALA A 8 20.58 22.20 18.31
CA ALA A 8 19.35 22.20 17.52
C ALA A 8 19.11 20.76 17.04
N GLY A 9 18.18 20.07 17.69
CA GLY A 9 17.71 18.76 17.24
C GLY A 9 17.14 18.90 15.83
N ALA A 10 17.56 18.03 14.92
CA ALA A 10 16.98 17.95 13.59
C ALA A 10 15.44 17.84 13.70
N PRO A 11 14.67 18.46 12.79
CA PRO A 11 13.22 18.35 12.81
C PRO A 11 12.83 16.87 12.78
N ARG A 12 12.09 16.42 13.80
CA ARG A 12 11.51 15.08 13.81
C ARG A 12 10.67 14.95 12.55
N LYS A 13 11.05 14.03 11.66
CA LYS A 13 10.23 13.72 10.48
C LYS A 13 8.82 13.38 10.98
N PRO A 14 7.74 13.89 10.36
CA PRO A 14 6.40 13.65 10.85
C PRO A 14 6.14 12.15 10.92
N ASP A 15 5.66 11.70 12.07
CA ASP A 15 5.15 10.36 12.26
C ASP A 15 3.73 10.28 11.71
N LEU A 16 3.26 9.06 11.46
CA LEU A 16 1.89 8.85 11.00
C LEU A 16 0.92 9.38 12.06
N PRO A 17 -0.03 10.27 11.70
CA PRO A 17 -1.04 10.71 12.65
C PRO A 17 -1.87 9.53 13.16
N PRO A 18 -2.40 9.57 14.39
CA PRO A 18 -3.35 8.57 14.87
C PRO A 18 -4.52 8.42 13.89
N TYR A 19 -4.99 7.21 13.64
CA TYR A 19 -6.06 6.96 12.67
C TYR A 19 -7.36 7.72 13.02
N GLN A 20 -7.62 7.97 14.30
CA GLN A 20 -8.75 8.79 14.75
C GLN A 20 -8.64 10.25 14.31
N VAL A 21 -7.42 10.79 14.30
CA VAL A 21 -7.14 12.16 13.84
C VAL A 21 -7.35 12.23 12.34
N VAL A 22 -6.82 11.26 11.58
CA VAL A 22 -7.06 11.18 10.12
C VAL A 22 -8.55 11.13 9.82
N LEU A 23 -9.30 10.29 10.55
CA LEU A 23 -10.74 10.15 10.35
C LEU A 23 -11.51 11.44 10.66
N ALA A 24 -11.16 12.13 11.76
CA ALA A 24 -11.92 13.27 12.27
C ALA A 24 -11.55 14.61 11.62
N GLU A 25 -10.28 14.81 11.24
CA GLU A 25 -9.77 16.10 10.75
C GLU A 25 -9.70 16.18 9.21
N THR A 26 -9.83 15.05 8.51
CA THR A 26 -9.92 15.06 7.05
C THR A 26 -11.31 15.54 6.62
N ASP A 27 -11.35 16.55 5.75
CA ASP A 27 -12.59 17.00 5.11
C ASP A 27 -12.98 16.05 3.96
N TRP A 28 -13.50 14.87 4.31
CA TRP A 28 -13.79 13.81 3.35
C TRP A 28 -14.77 14.23 2.24
N GLY A 29 -15.69 15.15 2.54
CA GLY A 29 -16.69 15.61 1.56
C GLY A 29 -16.11 16.45 0.43
N SER A 30 -14.96 17.10 0.64
CA SER A 30 -14.28 17.85 -0.43
C SER A 30 -13.38 16.98 -1.31
N LEU A 31 -13.00 15.78 -0.86
CA LEU A 31 -12.09 14.90 -1.58
C LEU A 31 -12.81 14.08 -2.65
N GLN A 32 -12.25 14.05 -3.86
CA GLN A 32 -12.74 13.18 -4.92
C GLN A 32 -12.37 11.71 -4.67
N THR A 33 -13.27 10.84 -5.12
CA THR A 33 -13.20 9.36 -5.19
C THR A 33 -13.50 8.91 -6.61
N ALA A 34 -13.44 7.60 -6.87
CA ALA A 34 -13.86 7.05 -8.15
C ALA A 34 -15.34 7.32 -8.49
N PHE A 35 -16.19 7.52 -7.47
CA PHE A 35 -17.64 7.64 -7.61
C PHE A 35 -18.18 9.02 -7.20
N GLY A 36 -17.31 10.03 -7.09
CA GLY A 36 -17.69 11.40 -6.73
C GLY A 36 -17.08 11.84 -5.39
N SER A 37 -17.88 12.35 -4.47
CA SER A 37 -17.38 12.84 -3.17
C SER A 37 -17.08 11.70 -2.18
N GLY A 38 -16.12 11.93 -1.27
CA GLY A 38 -15.73 11.01 -0.21
C GLY A 38 -16.61 11.04 1.05
N GLU A 39 -17.79 11.65 1.05
CA GLU A 39 -18.69 11.77 2.22
C GLU A 39 -18.97 10.43 2.94
N ASP A 40 -19.02 9.32 2.21
CA ASP A 40 -19.29 7.99 2.77
C ASP A 40 -18.03 7.30 3.34
N LEU A 41 -16.82 7.77 3.03
CA LEU A 41 -15.57 7.13 3.44
C LEU A 41 -15.42 7.00 4.96
N PRO A 42 -15.78 7.98 5.81
CA PRO A 42 -15.68 7.81 7.26
C PRO A 42 -16.45 6.60 7.79
N LYS A 43 -17.62 6.33 7.20
CA LYS A 43 -18.45 5.19 7.56
C LYS A 43 -17.79 3.87 7.14
N VAL A 44 -17.28 3.80 5.91
CA VAL A 44 -16.56 2.63 5.39
C VAL A 44 -15.31 2.37 6.23
N LEU A 45 -14.47 3.39 6.47
CA LEU A 45 -13.23 3.25 7.25
C LEU A 45 -13.48 2.75 8.67
N THR A 46 -14.55 3.21 9.33
CA THR A 46 -14.89 2.75 10.68
C THR A 46 -15.26 1.26 10.72
N GLN A 47 -15.87 0.74 9.65
CA GLN A 47 -16.24 -0.68 9.57
C GLN A 47 -15.02 -1.63 9.50
N LEU A 48 -13.83 -1.14 9.14
CA LEU A 48 -12.60 -1.93 9.19
C LEU A 48 -12.21 -2.33 10.63
N LEU A 49 -12.78 -1.68 11.64
CA LEU A 49 -12.53 -1.98 13.05
C LEU A 49 -13.60 -2.88 13.68
N GLU A 50 -14.64 -3.25 12.93
CA GLU A 50 -15.66 -4.19 13.39
C GLU A 50 -15.04 -5.56 13.72
N PRO A 51 -15.56 -6.27 14.73
CA PRO A 51 -14.99 -7.55 15.16
C PRO A 51 -15.30 -8.71 14.19
N ASP A 52 -16.24 -8.52 13.25
CA ASP A 52 -16.58 -9.53 12.24
C ASP A 52 -15.61 -9.45 11.06
N PRO A 53 -14.75 -10.47 10.84
CA PRO A 53 -13.81 -10.47 9.72
C PRO A 53 -14.49 -10.44 8.35
N ARG A 54 -15.76 -10.88 8.22
CA ARG A 54 -16.49 -10.77 6.95
C ARG A 54 -16.80 -9.32 6.63
N VAL A 55 -17.24 -8.54 7.61
CA VAL A 55 -17.44 -7.09 7.47
C VAL A 55 -16.12 -6.45 7.08
N GLN A 56 -15.03 -6.73 7.81
CA GLN A 56 -13.73 -6.13 7.52
C GLN A 56 -13.23 -6.41 6.09
N ILE A 57 -13.38 -7.64 5.57
CA ILE A 57 -12.97 -7.99 4.20
C ILE A 57 -13.85 -7.28 3.17
N THR A 58 -15.18 -7.33 3.32
CA THR A 58 -16.11 -6.68 2.39
C THR A 58 -15.87 -5.17 2.35
N THR A 59 -15.71 -4.55 3.52
CA THR A 59 -15.39 -3.13 3.66
C THR A 59 -14.06 -2.78 3.01
N LEU A 60 -13.03 -3.64 3.12
CA LEU A 60 -11.74 -3.36 2.50
C LEU A 60 -11.79 -3.45 0.97
N TRP A 61 -12.61 -4.36 0.43
CA TRP A 61 -12.87 -4.41 -1.01
C TRP A 61 -13.63 -3.16 -1.48
N GLU A 62 -14.68 -2.76 -0.78
CA GLU A 62 -15.44 -1.52 -1.06
C GLU A 62 -14.53 -0.29 -0.99
N LEU A 63 -13.65 -0.22 0.01
CA LEU A 63 -12.67 0.85 0.12
C LEU A 63 -11.74 0.87 -1.11
N GLY A 64 -11.27 -0.29 -1.56
CA GLY A 64 -10.50 -0.45 -2.79
C GLY A 64 -11.17 0.26 -3.96
N GLU A 65 -12.42 -0.11 -4.27
CA GLU A 65 -13.19 0.49 -5.36
C GLU A 65 -13.40 2.00 -5.21
N LEU A 66 -13.63 2.49 -3.98
CA LEU A 66 -13.86 3.91 -3.72
C LEU A 66 -12.61 4.77 -3.94
N VAL A 67 -11.45 4.31 -3.46
CA VAL A 67 -10.21 5.11 -3.46
C VAL A 67 -9.18 4.67 -4.48
N GLY A 68 -9.47 3.65 -5.28
CA GLY A 68 -8.64 3.17 -6.37
C GLY A 68 -9.50 2.50 -7.43
N HIS A 69 -9.57 3.10 -8.61
CA HIS A 69 -10.30 2.53 -9.74
C HIS A 69 -9.45 2.67 -11.00
N GLN A 70 -9.24 1.57 -11.72
CA GLN A 70 -8.40 1.51 -12.93
C GLN A 70 -7.00 2.13 -12.73
N SER A 71 -6.33 1.78 -11.61
CA SER A 71 -5.02 2.30 -11.22
C SER A 71 -4.91 3.82 -11.12
N THR A 72 -6.03 4.51 -10.88
CA THR A 72 -6.07 5.96 -10.66
C THR A 72 -5.98 6.28 -9.18
N ILE A 73 -5.07 7.19 -8.81
CA ILE A 73 -4.96 7.75 -7.46
C ILE A 73 -5.86 8.98 -7.34
N TYR A 74 -6.83 8.92 -6.44
CA TYR A 74 -7.77 9.99 -6.13
C TYR A 74 -7.33 10.80 -4.91
N GLU A 75 -7.91 11.97 -4.70
CA GLU A 75 -7.58 12.84 -3.57
C GLU A 75 -7.84 12.15 -2.22
N ALA A 76 -8.89 11.33 -2.16
CA ALA A 76 -9.22 10.54 -0.97
C ALA A 76 -8.28 9.35 -0.70
N THR A 77 -7.47 8.92 -1.68
CA THR A 77 -6.57 7.77 -1.55
C THR A 77 -5.51 8.01 -0.47
N ALA A 78 -4.92 9.19 -0.45
CA ALA A 78 -3.89 9.55 0.52
C ALA A 78 -4.35 9.42 1.99
N PRO A 79 -5.45 10.07 2.43
CA PRO A 79 -5.94 9.91 3.80
C PRO A 79 -6.47 8.51 4.10
N ALA A 80 -7.08 7.81 3.14
CA ALA A 80 -7.49 6.41 3.33
C ALA A 80 -6.29 5.49 3.61
N VAL A 81 -5.20 5.63 2.84
CA VAL A 81 -3.94 4.89 3.05
C VAL A 81 -3.31 5.23 4.40
N MET A 82 -3.33 6.50 4.81
CA MET A 82 -2.85 6.89 6.15
C MET A 82 -3.69 6.26 7.27
N TYR A 83 -5.02 6.22 7.12
CA TYR A 83 -5.91 5.56 8.07
C TYR A 83 -5.60 4.06 8.18
N VAL A 84 -5.52 3.36 7.04
CA VAL A 84 -5.25 1.91 7.02
C VAL A 84 -3.87 1.60 7.63
N ALA A 85 -2.85 2.39 7.30
CA ALA A 85 -1.53 2.26 7.93
C ALA A 85 -1.59 2.47 9.46
N GLY A 86 -2.45 3.38 9.93
CA GLY A 86 -2.62 3.69 11.34
C GLY A 86 -3.28 2.57 12.15
N ILE A 87 -4.13 1.76 11.51
CA ILE A 87 -4.84 0.65 12.17
C ILE A 87 -4.08 -0.69 12.09
N LEU A 88 -2.91 -0.77 11.45
CA LEU A 88 -2.13 -2.02 11.35
C LEU A 88 -1.78 -2.62 12.73
N THR A 89 -1.61 -1.77 13.74
CA THR A 89 -1.32 -2.17 15.13
C THR A 89 -2.58 -2.34 15.98
N HIS A 90 -3.76 -1.99 15.46
CA HIS A 90 -5.02 -2.09 16.18
C HIS A 90 -5.40 -3.57 16.43
N PRO A 91 -6.01 -3.92 17.59
CA PRO A 91 -6.44 -5.28 17.88
C PRO A 91 -7.36 -5.90 16.82
N ALA A 92 -8.24 -5.11 16.20
CA ALA A 92 -9.11 -5.57 15.11
C ALA A 92 -8.35 -6.08 13.87
N ALA A 93 -7.11 -5.63 13.63
CA ALA A 93 -6.27 -6.16 12.56
C ALA A 93 -5.77 -7.59 12.88
N MET A 94 -5.89 -8.05 14.13
CA MET A 94 -5.55 -9.43 14.52
C MET A 94 -6.70 -10.42 14.36
N THR A 95 -7.92 -9.94 14.04
CA THR A 95 -9.06 -10.81 13.76
C THR A 95 -8.69 -11.78 12.63
N ARG A 96 -8.96 -13.08 12.81
CA ARG A 96 -8.61 -14.10 11.83
C ARG A 96 -9.73 -14.22 10.79
N ARG A 97 -9.33 -14.25 9.52
CA ARG A 97 -10.23 -14.52 8.40
C ARG A 97 -10.84 -15.92 8.52
N PRO A 98 -12.12 -16.09 8.17
CA PRO A 98 -12.71 -17.40 7.95
C PRO A 98 -11.88 -18.20 6.94
N TYR A 99 -11.79 -19.52 7.13
CA TYR A 99 -11.21 -20.51 6.21
C TYR A 99 -9.69 -20.48 5.98
N ARG A 100 -9.02 -19.32 6.00
CA ARG A 100 -7.54 -19.24 5.89
C ARG A 100 -6.83 -19.13 7.23
N GLY A 101 -7.51 -18.66 8.29
CA GLY A 101 -6.90 -18.47 9.61
C GLY A 101 -5.85 -17.35 9.68
N VAL A 102 -5.70 -16.59 8.58
CA VAL A 102 -4.77 -15.46 8.44
C VAL A 102 -5.37 -14.21 9.08
N PRO A 103 -4.62 -13.37 9.80
CA PRO A 103 -5.13 -12.12 10.33
C PRO A 103 -5.52 -11.13 9.23
N ILE A 104 -6.55 -10.32 9.50
CA ILE A 104 -6.97 -9.20 8.65
C ILE A 104 -5.82 -8.24 8.35
N ARG A 105 -4.83 -8.12 9.24
CA ARG A 105 -3.59 -7.35 9.00
C ARG A 105 -2.90 -7.73 7.69
N ALA A 106 -2.86 -9.01 7.32
CA ALA A 106 -2.23 -9.41 6.06
C ALA A 106 -2.99 -8.80 4.87
N THR A 107 -4.33 -8.82 4.92
CA THR A 107 -5.17 -8.23 3.88
C THR A 107 -5.07 -6.71 3.86
N LEU A 108 -5.00 -6.03 5.01
CA LEU A 108 -4.77 -4.57 5.08
C LEU A 108 -3.41 -4.19 4.46
N LEU A 109 -2.36 -4.97 4.73
CA LEU A 109 -1.04 -4.78 4.11
C LEU A 109 -1.05 -5.09 2.61
N GLY A 110 -1.79 -6.12 2.18
CA GLY A 110 -1.97 -6.45 0.78
C GLY A 110 -2.70 -5.35 0.01
N TRP A 111 -3.77 -4.81 0.59
CA TRP A 111 -4.47 -3.64 0.07
C TRP A 111 -3.53 -2.42 -0.03
N LEU A 112 -2.75 -2.13 1.03
CA LEU A 112 -1.74 -1.06 0.98
C LEU A 112 -0.73 -1.30 -0.16
N ALA A 113 -0.24 -2.53 -0.33
CA ALA A 113 0.69 -2.87 -1.39
C ALA A 113 0.07 -2.66 -2.78
N SER A 114 -1.19 -3.07 -2.98
CA SER A 114 -1.93 -2.84 -4.22
C SER A 114 -2.06 -1.35 -4.54
N THR A 115 -2.51 -0.52 -3.58
CA THR A 115 -2.63 0.93 -3.79
C THR A 115 -1.26 1.60 -4.01
N LEU A 116 -0.20 1.11 -3.35
CA LEU A 116 1.16 1.59 -3.57
C LEU A 116 1.69 1.21 -4.95
N HIS A 117 1.27 0.06 -5.49
CA HIS A 117 1.65 -0.40 -6.81
C HIS A 117 1.08 0.51 -7.89
N ASP A 118 -0.17 0.97 -7.75
CA ASP A 118 -0.80 1.94 -8.67
C ASP A 118 -0.04 3.27 -8.77
N ALA A 119 0.79 3.60 -7.78
CA ALA A 119 1.67 4.76 -7.79
C ALA A 119 3.16 4.40 -7.94
N SER A 120 3.50 3.16 -8.32
CA SER A 120 4.88 2.70 -8.46
C SER A 120 5.61 3.38 -9.62
N ASP A 121 6.94 3.30 -9.62
CA ASP A 121 7.79 3.83 -10.70
C ASP A 121 7.41 3.23 -12.06
N GLU A 122 7.01 1.95 -12.09
CA GLU A 122 6.55 1.27 -13.29
C GLU A 122 5.25 1.89 -13.85
N ILE A 123 4.22 2.01 -13.01
CA ILE A 123 2.92 2.54 -13.42
C ILE A 123 3.03 4.01 -13.82
N VAL A 124 3.84 4.78 -13.08
CA VAL A 124 4.11 6.18 -13.40
C VAL A 124 4.84 6.31 -14.73
N ALA A 125 5.89 5.51 -14.99
CA ALA A 125 6.61 5.55 -16.26
C ALA A 125 5.67 5.25 -17.44
N ARG A 126 4.82 4.23 -17.31
CA ARG A 126 3.82 3.86 -18.31
C ARG A 126 2.80 4.98 -18.56
N ASN A 127 2.30 5.63 -17.52
CA ASN A 127 1.32 6.71 -17.66
C ASN A 127 1.94 7.99 -18.23
N GLU A 128 3.20 8.28 -17.92
CA GLU A 128 3.93 9.44 -18.46
C GLU A 128 4.09 9.36 -19.99
N GLU A 129 4.17 8.16 -20.57
CA GLU A 129 4.23 7.95 -22.02
C GLU A 129 2.97 8.43 -22.76
N CYS A 130 1.78 8.21 -22.16
CA CYS A 130 0.51 8.62 -22.75
C CYS A 130 0.03 10.00 -22.27
N CYS A 131 0.43 10.42 -21.08
CA CYS A 131 0.00 11.65 -20.43
C CYS A 131 1.20 12.37 -19.79
N PRO A 132 1.96 13.17 -20.56
CA PRO A 132 3.09 13.92 -20.03
C PRO A 132 2.69 14.84 -18.87
N GLY A 133 3.50 14.86 -17.81
CA GLY A 133 3.23 15.61 -16.58
C GLY A 133 2.41 14.86 -15.54
N PHE A 134 2.24 13.54 -15.67
CA PHE A 134 1.50 12.72 -14.69
C PHE A 134 2.11 12.81 -13.29
N LEU A 135 3.45 12.86 -13.20
CA LEU A 135 4.20 13.06 -11.96
C LEU A 135 4.63 14.53 -11.73
N ALA A 136 3.98 15.51 -12.37
CA ALA A 136 4.33 16.91 -12.13
C ALA A 136 4.10 17.31 -10.66
N PRO A 137 4.90 18.23 -10.08
CA PRO A 137 4.66 18.74 -8.74
C PRO A 137 3.25 19.30 -8.59
N GLY A 138 2.57 18.92 -7.50
CA GLY A 138 1.19 19.33 -7.22
C GLY A 138 0.11 18.39 -7.74
N THR A 139 0.45 17.33 -8.47
CA THR A 139 -0.52 16.27 -8.80
C THR A 139 -0.81 15.37 -7.59
N THR A 140 -1.98 14.74 -7.58
CA THR A 140 -2.39 13.78 -6.55
C THR A 140 -1.40 12.62 -6.41
N VAL A 141 -0.88 12.12 -7.54
CA VAL A 141 0.11 11.03 -7.56
C VAL A 141 1.44 11.46 -6.94
N ALA A 142 1.91 12.67 -7.26
CA ALA A 142 3.14 13.21 -6.65
C ALA A 142 2.96 13.36 -5.13
N ALA A 143 1.85 13.96 -4.68
CA ALA A 143 1.54 14.12 -3.26
C ALA A 143 1.43 12.77 -2.52
N PHE A 144 0.79 11.77 -3.14
CA PHE A 144 0.68 10.43 -2.58
C PHE A 144 2.04 9.76 -2.40
N ARG A 145 2.94 9.89 -3.37
CA ARG A 145 4.30 9.32 -3.31
C ARG A 145 5.18 9.96 -2.23
N GLU A 146 4.93 11.21 -1.85
CA GLU A 146 5.62 11.86 -0.73
C GLU A 146 5.28 11.25 0.65
N LEU A 147 4.19 10.48 0.76
CA LEU A 147 3.83 9.79 2.01
C LEU A 147 4.72 8.57 2.30
N ARG A 148 5.47 8.08 1.31
CA ARG A 148 6.20 6.81 1.42
C ARG A 148 7.15 6.71 2.62
N PRO A 149 7.95 7.74 2.97
CA PRO A 149 8.80 7.69 4.17
C PRO A 149 8.03 7.56 5.49
N MET A 150 6.80 8.06 5.55
CA MET A 150 5.92 7.94 6.72
C MET A 150 5.31 6.53 6.76
N LEU A 151 4.74 6.08 5.65
CA LEU A 151 4.13 4.75 5.52
C LEU A 151 5.14 3.63 5.74
N TYR A 152 6.39 3.80 5.30
CA TYR A 152 7.47 2.83 5.55
C TYR A 152 7.69 2.60 7.05
N ARG A 153 7.62 3.64 7.89
CA ARG A 153 7.74 3.46 9.35
C ARG A 153 6.59 2.67 9.94
N ALA A 154 5.38 2.83 9.40
CA ALA A 154 4.21 2.06 9.83
C ALA A 154 4.29 0.58 9.41
N VAL A 155 4.85 0.31 8.22
CA VAL A 155 4.96 -1.06 7.66
C VAL A 155 6.19 -1.82 8.20
N ALA A 156 7.31 -1.14 8.44
CA ALA A 156 8.59 -1.75 8.83
C ALA A 156 8.53 -2.75 10.00
N PRO A 157 7.72 -2.55 11.07
CA PRO A 157 7.58 -3.52 12.16
C PRO A 157 7.13 -4.91 11.71
N PHE A 158 6.39 -5.01 10.59
CA PHE A 158 5.79 -6.26 10.10
C PHE A 158 6.72 -7.06 9.17
N LEU A 159 7.89 -6.52 8.79
CA LEU A 159 8.89 -7.21 7.94
C LEU A 159 9.45 -8.50 8.57
N ARG A 160 9.27 -8.66 9.89
CA ARG A 160 9.68 -9.84 10.66
C ARG A 160 8.51 -10.46 11.43
N ASP A 161 7.27 -10.22 10.98
CA ASP A 161 6.11 -10.84 11.61
C ASP A 161 6.23 -12.38 11.58
N ARG A 162 5.73 -13.03 12.63
CA ARG A 162 5.75 -14.48 12.77
C ARG A 162 4.84 -15.15 11.74
N GLN A 163 3.75 -14.48 11.38
CA GLN A 163 2.81 -14.97 10.39
C GLN A 163 3.33 -14.67 8.99
N GLU A 164 3.37 -15.69 8.14
CA GLU A 164 3.98 -15.62 6.82
C GLU A 164 3.26 -14.65 5.91
N ASP A 165 1.93 -14.70 5.84
CA ASP A 165 1.15 -13.82 4.97
C ASP A 165 1.29 -12.34 5.37
N VAL A 166 1.36 -12.04 6.68
CA VAL A 166 1.60 -10.67 7.17
C VAL A 166 2.99 -10.20 6.76
N ARG A 167 3.99 -11.05 6.94
CA ARG A 167 5.38 -10.73 6.59
C ARG A 167 5.55 -10.54 5.08
N GLU A 168 4.94 -11.40 4.27
CA GLU A 168 4.96 -11.31 2.81
C GLU A 168 4.33 -9.98 2.35
N ALA A 169 3.09 -9.69 2.76
CA ALA A 169 2.41 -8.45 2.39
C ALA A 169 3.19 -7.19 2.84
N ALA A 170 3.77 -7.22 4.05
CA ALA A 170 4.62 -6.14 4.53
C ALA A 170 5.89 -5.95 3.69
N VAL A 171 6.51 -7.04 3.23
CA VAL A 171 7.68 -6.97 2.34
C VAL A 171 7.29 -6.33 1.01
N ILE A 172 6.19 -6.76 0.38
CA ILE A 172 5.75 -6.18 -0.89
C ILE A 172 5.47 -4.68 -0.76
N ALA A 173 4.71 -4.27 0.25
CA ALA A 173 4.48 -2.86 0.53
C ALA A 173 5.81 -2.11 0.75
N ALA A 174 6.75 -2.67 1.52
CA ALA A 174 8.05 -2.04 1.75
C ALA A 174 8.89 -1.89 0.47
N LEU A 175 8.87 -2.87 -0.44
CA LEU A 175 9.59 -2.79 -1.72
C LEU A 175 9.09 -1.61 -2.57
N LEU A 176 7.78 -1.39 -2.63
CA LEU A 176 7.16 -0.27 -3.34
C LEU A 176 7.45 1.08 -2.66
N LEU A 177 7.46 1.11 -1.32
CA LEU A 177 7.77 2.33 -0.56
C LEU A 177 9.21 2.82 -0.80
N VAL A 178 10.18 1.92 -0.90
CA VAL A 178 11.62 2.27 -1.05
C VAL A 178 12.04 2.72 -2.46
N GLU A 179 11.11 2.78 -3.41
CA GLU A 179 11.26 3.55 -4.64
C GLU A 179 11.55 5.02 -4.32
N HIS A 180 10.96 5.54 -3.24
CA HIS A 180 11.21 6.91 -2.79
C HIS A 180 12.71 7.13 -2.44
N PRO A 181 13.39 8.16 -3.00
CA PRO A 181 14.82 8.37 -2.80
C PRO A 181 15.25 8.48 -1.33
N ALA A 182 14.43 9.11 -0.48
CA ALA A 182 14.70 9.24 0.96
C ALA A 182 14.79 7.89 1.72
N LEU A 183 14.35 6.78 1.10
CA LEU A 183 14.39 5.44 1.66
C LEU A 183 15.44 4.54 1.00
N ALA A 184 16.27 5.06 0.10
CA ALA A 184 17.28 4.27 -0.62
C ALA A 184 18.26 3.52 0.32
N GLY A 185 18.53 4.07 1.52
CA GLY A 185 19.36 3.42 2.53
C GLY A 185 18.80 2.10 3.07
N HIS A 186 17.51 1.80 2.86
CA HIS A 186 16.87 0.55 3.29
C HIS A 186 16.95 -0.57 2.25
N ARG A 187 17.32 -0.27 1.00
CA ARG A 187 17.33 -1.24 -0.12
C ARG A 187 18.20 -2.45 0.18
N ALA A 188 19.42 -2.23 0.69
CA ALA A 188 20.37 -3.29 1.02
C ALA A 188 19.80 -4.32 2.02
N HIS A 189 19.00 -3.88 3.01
CA HIS A 189 18.34 -4.77 3.96
C HIS A 189 17.17 -5.54 3.31
N LEU A 190 16.44 -4.90 2.40
CA LEU A 190 15.29 -5.50 1.70
C LEU A 190 15.68 -6.53 0.63
N VAL A 191 16.91 -6.53 0.12
CA VAL A 191 17.40 -7.53 -0.85
C VAL A 191 17.16 -8.97 -0.37
N VAL A 192 17.43 -9.25 0.91
CA VAL A 192 17.22 -10.58 1.49
C VAL A 192 15.73 -10.95 1.50
N HIS A 193 14.87 -9.98 1.77
CA HIS A 193 13.44 -10.16 1.76
C HIS A 193 12.90 -10.37 0.34
N ALA A 194 13.35 -9.58 -0.65
CA ALA A 194 12.96 -9.74 -2.04
C ALA A 194 13.34 -11.10 -2.62
N ARG A 195 14.57 -11.58 -2.36
CA ARG A 195 14.99 -12.93 -2.78
C ARG A 195 14.11 -14.01 -2.17
N ARG A 196 13.79 -13.91 -0.89
CA ARG A 196 12.88 -14.84 -0.23
C ARG A 196 11.50 -14.86 -0.91
N ILE A 197 10.95 -13.71 -1.28
CA ILE A 197 9.68 -13.65 -2.03
C ILE A 197 9.78 -14.44 -3.34
N LEU A 198 10.87 -14.28 -4.09
CA LEU A 198 11.09 -15.05 -5.34
C LEU A 198 11.24 -16.56 -5.10
N ASP A 199 11.69 -16.97 -3.93
CA ASP A 199 11.84 -18.39 -3.59
C ASP A 199 10.54 -19.00 -3.04
N THR A 200 9.75 -18.24 -2.28
CA THR A 200 8.64 -18.80 -1.48
C THR A 200 7.24 -18.36 -1.92
N SER A 201 7.10 -17.18 -2.52
CA SER A 201 5.77 -16.68 -2.90
C SER A 201 5.23 -17.48 -4.09
N ARG A 202 3.95 -17.84 -3.98
CA ARG A 202 3.18 -18.50 -5.04
C ARG A 202 2.35 -17.51 -5.88
N TYR A 203 2.45 -16.22 -5.58
CA TYR A 203 1.66 -15.18 -6.25
C TYR A 203 2.56 -14.39 -7.20
N ASP A 204 2.33 -14.53 -8.50
CA ASP A 204 3.21 -13.94 -9.53
C ASP A 204 3.32 -12.42 -9.45
N PRO A 205 2.26 -11.64 -9.13
CA PRO A 205 2.40 -10.21 -8.91
C PRO A 205 3.39 -9.86 -7.79
N ASN A 206 3.37 -10.58 -6.66
CA ASN A 206 4.33 -10.37 -5.56
C ASN A 206 5.76 -10.69 -6.00
N ARG A 207 5.92 -11.80 -6.75
CA ARG A 207 7.22 -12.19 -7.31
C ARG A 207 7.73 -11.13 -8.28
N ARG A 208 6.86 -10.57 -9.12
CA ARG A 208 7.20 -9.53 -10.08
C ARG A 208 7.69 -8.25 -9.39
N VAL A 209 6.99 -7.78 -8.36
CA VAL A 209 7.44 -6.62 -7.54
C VAL A 209 8.84 -6.88 -6.97
N ALA A 210 9.09 -8.07 -6.42
CA ALA A 210 10.41 -8.43 -5.90
C ALA A 210 11.50 -8.53 -6.98
N TRP A 211 11.15 -9.10 -8.14
CA TRP A 211 12.04 -9.22 -9.29
C TRP A 211 12.47 -7.83 -9.79
N ARG A 212 11.50 -6.93 -10.02
CA ARG A 212 11.71 -5.55 -10.48
C ARG A 212 12.49 -4.72 -9.48
N ALA A 213 12.20 -4.85 -8.19
CA ALA A 213 12.97 -4.17 -7.15
C ALA A 213 14.45 -4.57 -7.18
N LEU A 214 14.76 -5.87 -7.33
CA LEU A 214 16.14 -6.36 -7.42
C LEU A 214 16.83 -5.85 -8.69
N GLU A 215 16.17 -5.92 -9.84
CA GLU A 215 16.68 -5.40 -11.12
C GLU A 215 17.03 -3.90 -10.99
N ALA A 216 16.09 -3.09 -10.48
CA ALA A 216 16.26 -1.65 -10.32
C ALA A 216 17.41 -1.27 -9.36
N TRP A 217 17.80 -2.15 -8.46
CA TRP A 217 18.93 -1.94 -7.54
C TRP A 217 20.24 -2.54 -8.05
N GLY A 218 20.28 -3.03 -9.29
CA GLY A 218 21.47 -3.58 -9.92
C GLY A 218 21.81 -5.01 -9.48
N HIS A 219 20.86 -5.75 -8.90
CA HIS A 219 21.00 -7.18 -8.68
C HIS A 219 20.53 -7.96 -9.91
N ASN A 220 21.04 -9.19 -10.08
CA ASN A 220 20.58 -10.10 -11.12
C ASN A 220 19.54 -11.05 -10.52
N PRO A 221 18.23 -10.79 -10.68
CA PRO A 221 17.19 -11.69 -10.18
C PRO A 221 17.20 -13.02 -10.96
N PRO A 222 16.85 -14.14 -10.31
CA PRO A 222 16.82 -15.45 -10.96
C PRO A 222 15.67 -15.55 -11.97
N GLY A 223 15.96 -16.19 -13.12
CA GLY A 223 14.95 -16.54 -14.12
C GLY A 223 14.37 -15.33 -14.86
N PRO A 224 13.43 -15.59 -15.80
CA PRO A 224 12.69 -14.52 -16.47
C PRO A 224 11.82 -13.76 -15.48
N GLU A 225 11.44 -12.53 -15.85
CA GLU A 225 10.44 -11.76 -15.12
C GLU A 225 9.12 -12.56 -15.05
N PRO A 226 8.49 -12.67 -13.86
CA PRO A 226 7.17 -13.27 -13.72
C PRO A 226 6.10 -12.53 -14.54
N LEU A 227 5.13 -13.27 -15.08
CA LEU A 227 4.06 -12.69 -15.91
C LEU A 227 3.14 -11.79 -15.07
N SER A 228 2.64 -10.70 -15.67
CA SER A 228 1.52 -9.93 -15.14
C SER A 228 0.21 -10.50 -15.69
N GLU A 229 -0.80 -10.71 -14.83
CA GLU A 229 -2.16 -11.11 -15.25
C GLU A 229 -2.85 -10.06 -16.15
N GLU A 230 -2.32 -8.83 -16.24
CA GLU A 230 -2.86 -7.74 -17.07
C GLU A 230 -2.80 -7.99 -18.60
N ALA A 231 -2.20 -9.09 -19.05
CA ALA A 231 -2.14 -9.41 -20.47
C ALA A 231 -3.44 -10.00 -21.05
N GLU A 232 -4.41 -10.44 -20.22
CA GLU A 232 -5.62 -11.13 -20.73
C GLU A 232 -6.95 -10.38 -20.57
N ASP A 233 -7.06 -9.29 -19.82
CA ASP A 233 -8.38 -8.65 -19.57
C ASP A 233 -8.56 -7.28 -20.25
N ARG A 234 -8.39 -7.25 -21.58
CA ARG A 234 -8.94 -6.19 -22.45
C ARG A 234 -10.02 -6.77 -23.39
N GLY A 235 -10.98 -7.52 -22.81
CA GLY A 235 -12.16 -8.05 -23.49
C GLY A 235 -13.44 -7.72 -22.71
N PRO A 236 -14.62 -7.59 -23.37
CA PRO A 236 -15.80 -7.01 -22.75
C PRO A 236 -16.48 -8.01 -21.81
N HIS A 237 -16.76 -7.57 -20.59
CA HIS A 237 -17.72 -8.12 -19.62
C HIS A 237 -17.87 -9.65 -19.56
N SER A 238 -17.36 -10.28 -18.50
CA SER A 238 -17.86 -11.58 -18.05
C SER A 238 -18.66 -11.42 -16.76
N ASP A 239 -19.97 -11.43 -16.93
CA ASP A 239 -20.98 -11.79 -15.95
C ASP A 239 -20.91 -13.30 -15.67
N GLY A 240 -20.44 -13.68 -14.48
CA GLY A 240 -20.39 -15.08 -14.09
C GLY A 240 -20.08 -15.28 -12.62
N ARG A 241 -21.13 -15.41 -11.81
CA ARG A 241 -21.02 -15.87 -10.42
C ARG A 241 -20.18 -17.15 -10.36
N GLY A 242 -19.05 -17.12 -9.66
CA GLY A 242 -18.25 -18.31 -9.42
C GLY A 242 -16.85 -18.03 -8.87
N ASP A 243 -16.77 -17.42 -7.68
CA ASP A 243 -15.87 -17.75 -6.58
C ASP A 243 -15.90 -16.61 -5.55
N LEU A 244 -16.40 -16.92 -4.35
CA LEU A 244 -16.65 -15.95 -3.29
C LEU A 244 -15.37 -15.60 -2.54
N GLU A 245 -14.41 -14.93 -3.19
CA GLU A 245 -13.52 -13.96 -2.54
C GLU A 245 -12.75 -13.14 -3.59
N PRO A 246 -12.79 -11.79 -3.56
CA PRO A 246 -11.90 -10.98 -4.38
C PRO A 246 -10.43 -11.19 -3.97
N PRO A 247 -9.48 -11.06 -4.91
CA PRO A 247 -8.08 -11.43 -4.70
C PRO A 247 -7.36 -10.42 -3.81
N PHE A 248 -7.30 -10.68 -2.50
CA PHE A 248 -6.30 -10.09 -1.59
C PHE A 248 -5.82 -11.08 -0.52
#